data_AF-A0A953RQD1-F1
#
_entry.id   AF-A0A953RQD1-F1
#
_cell.length_a   1.000
_cell.length_b   1.000
_cell.length_c   1.000
_cell.angle_alpha   90.00
_cell.angle_beta   90.00
_cell.angle_gamma   90.00
#
_symmetry.space_group_name_H-M   'P 1'
#
loop_
_entity.id
_entity.type
_entity.pdbx_description
1 polymer ?
#
loop_
_entity_poly.entity_id
_entity_poly.type
_entity_poly.pdbx_seq_one_letter_code
_entity_poly.pdbx_strand_id
1 'polypeptide(L)'
;MATPTLDPKTSDTIQALVQLLRSRSSEEIRQRMYDNPPGSPWWAACKTELDLRNSERAATALVDTSRVLDKMRSATDHLDELTDKLLQATTDMAEVVKSVRESGRRMEIATYVIVGLTIVQLFYIAFQFSARH
;
A
#
# COMPACT_ATOMS: atom_id res chain seq x y z
N MET A 1 -20.67 -9.83 47.40
CA MET A 1 -20.48 -8.85 46.30
C MET A 1 -21.75 -8.03 46.21
N ALA A 2 -21.76 -6.82 46.78
CA ALA A 2 -22.92 -5.94 46.73
C ALA A 2 -22.79 -5.06 45.48
N THR A 3 -23.67 -5.24 44.51
CA THR A 3 -23.90 -4.27 43.43
C THR A 3 -24.42 -2.99 44.06
N PRO A 4 -23.73 -1.84 43.95
CA PRO A 4 -24.31 -0.58 44.37
C PRO A 4 -25.37 -0.21 43.34
N THR A 5 -26.63 -0.51 43.64
CA THR A 5 -27.78 0.13 42.98
C THR A 5 -27.69 1.62 43.31
N LEU A 6 -27.16 2.40 42.38
CA LEU A 6 -27.22 3.86 42.42
C LEU A 6 -28.68 4.27 42.49
N ASP A 7 -29.05 5.04 43.51
CA ASP A 7 -30.37 5.64 43.60
C ASP A 7 -30.70 6.41 42.31
N PRO A 8 -31.91 6.30 41.75
CA PRO A 8 -32.27 6.91 40.47
C PRO A 8 -32.06 8.43 40.47
N LYS A 9 -32.28 9.09 41.62
CA LYS A 9 -32.01 10.53 41.81
C LYS A 9 -30.53 10.90 41.65
N THR A 10 -29.63 10.01 42.08
CA THR A 10 -28.18 10.22 41.97
C THR A 10 -27.73 10.05 40.53
N SER A 11 -28.32 9.10 39.78
CA SER A 11 -28.09 8.94 38.35
C SER A 11 -28.51 10.18 37.54
N ASP A 12 -29.70 10.70 37.81
CA ASP A 12 -30.21 11.91 37.14
C ASP A 12 -29.33 13.14 37.44
N THR A 13 -28.85 13.24 38.67
CA THR A 13 -27.92 14.31 39.09
C THR A 13 -26.60 14.20 38.33
N ILE A 14 -26.01 13.01 38.26
CA ILE A 14 -24.77 12.79 37.49
C ILE A 14 -24.96 13.16 36.03
N GLN A 15 -26.08 12.77 35.42
CA GLN A 15 -26.36 13.07 34.01
C GLN A 15 -26.53 14.58 33.75
N ALA A 16 -27.21 15.32 34.63
CA ALA A 16 -27.30 16.78 34.55
C ALA A 16 -25.93 17.45 34.68
N LEU A 17 -25.08 16.94 35.57
CA LEU A 17 -23.71 17.42 35.74
C LEU A 17 -22.84 17.14 34.52
N VAL A 18 -22.96 15.97 33.90
CA VAL A 18 -22.29 15.65 32.63
C VAL A 18 -22.69 16.63 31.53
N GLN A 19 -23.98 16.98 31.41
CA GLN A 19 -24.43 17.97 30.43
C GLN A 19 -23.79 19.35 30.66
N LEU A 20 -23.59 19.75 31.92
CA LEU A 20 -22.92 21.00 32.26
C LEU A 20 -21.42 20.97 31.89
N LEU A 21 -20.78 19.81 32.04
CA LEU A 21 -19.35 19.61 31.74
C LEU A 21 -19.06 19.51 30.23
N ARG A 22 -20.03 19.17 29.39
CA ARG A 22 -19.84 19.08 27.92
C ARG A 22 -19.25 20.35 27.30
N SER A 23 -19.61 21.53 27.79
CA SER A 23 -19.10 22.81 27.27
C SER A 23 -17.70 23.19 27.81
N ARG A 24 -17.15 22.42 28.76
CA ARG A 24 -15.87 22.71 29.44
C ARG A 24 -14.71 21.98 28.78
N SER A 25 -13.50 22.52 28.99
CA SER A 25 -12.28 21.92 28.47
C SER A 25 -11.91 20.65 29.24
N SER A 26 -11.27 19.68 28.57
CA SER A 26 -10.85 18.43 29.23
C SER A 26 -9.83 18.66 30.36
N GLU A 27 -9.03 19.72 30.26
CA GLU A 27 -8.07 20.13 31.29
C GLU A 27 -8.80 20.59 32.56
N GLU A 28 -9.77 21.49 32.39
CA GLU A 28 -10.61 22.01 33.47
C GLU A 28 -11.44 20.91 34.15
N ILE A 29 -11.97 19.95 33.38
CA ILE A 29 -12.71 18.81 33.93
C ILE A 29 -11.78 17.92 34.78
N ARG A 30 -10.55 17.68 34.33
CA ARG A 30 -9.58 16.87 35.06
C ARG A 30 -9.15 17.53 36.37
N GLN A 31 -8.93 18.85 36.34
CA GLN A 31 -8.61 19.60 37.54
C GLN A 31 -9.76 19.54 38.56
N ARG A 32 -11.00 19.77 38.10
CA ARG A 32 -12.19 19.63 38.94
C ARG A 32 -12.41 18.21 39.45
N MET A 33 -11.99 17.18 38.70
CA MET A 33 -12.02 15.80 39.17
C MET A 33 -11.07 15.58 40.34
N TYR A 34 -9.88 16.20 40.33
CA TYR A 34 -8.92 16.11 41.44
C TYR A 34 -9.32 16.93 42.66
N ASP A 35 -10.05 18.04 42.46
CA ASP A 35 -10.55 18.89 43.54
C ASP A 35 -11.71 18.26 44.33
N ASN A 36 -12.32 17.19 43.82
CA ASN A 36 -13.50 16.55 44.42
C ASN A 36 -13.21 15.12 44.89
N PRO A 37 -13.80 14.68 46.01
CA PRO A 37 -13.51 13.36 46.56
C PRO A 37 -13.99 12.25 45.61
N PRO A 38 -13.20 11.17 45.46
CA PRO A 38 -13.56 10.02 44.63
C PRO A 38 -14.84 9.37 45.16
N GLY A 39 -15.78 9.07 44.26
CA GLY A 39 -17.10 8.53 44.60
C GLY A 39 -18.20 9.58 44.80
N SER A 40 -17.88 10.88 44.78
CA SER A 40 -18.90 11.92 44.72
C SER A 40 -19.62 11.94 43.35
N PRO A 41 -20.89 12.39 43.27
CA PRO A 41 -21.61 12.54 42.00
C PRO A 41 -20.88 13.47 41.02
N TRP A 42 -20.18 14.49 41.54
CA TRP A 42 -19.38 15.41 40.73
C TRP A 42 -18.13 14.73 40.15
N TRP A 43 -17.41 13.95 40.96
CA TRP A 43 -16.28 13.15 40.49
C TRP A 43 -16.72 12.11 39.44
N ALA A 44 -17.85 11.45 39.67
CA ALA A 44 -18.42 10.48 38.72
C ALA A 44 -18.81 11.13 37.39
N ALA A 45 -19.40 12.33 37.43
CA ALA A 45 -19.73 13.10 36.22
C ALA A 45 -18.48 13.53 35.44
N CYS A 46 -17.45 14.06 36.13
CA CYS A 46 -16.18 14.42 35.51
C CYS A 46 -15.49 13.21 34.86
N LYS A 47 -15.45 12.07 35.57
CA LYS A 47 -14.87 10.84 35.05
C LYS A 47 -15.63 10.34 33.82
N THR A 48 -16.96 10.30 33.87
CA THR A 48 -17.80 9.84 32.76
C THR A 48 -17.59 10.68 31.50
N GLU A 49 -17.52 12.01 31.63
CA GLU A 49 -17.28 12.90 30.49
C GLU A 49 -15.85 12.76 29.93
N LEU A 50 -14.83 12.56 30.78
CA LEU A 50 -13.46 12.29 30.33
C LEU A 50 -13.36 10.93 29.60
N ASP A 51 -14.00 9.90 30.15
CA ASP A 51 -14.04 8.57 29.56
C ASP A 51 -14.78 8.60 28.21
N LEU A 52 -15.90 9.33 28.11
CA LEU A 52 -16.63 9.54 26.86
C LEU A 52 -15.72 10.18 25.79
N ARG A 53 -15.06 11.29 26.11
CA ARG A 53 -14.14 11.96 25.16
C ARG A 53 -12.96 11.09 24.77
N ASN A 54 -12.43 10.30 25.70
CA ASN A 54 -11.35 9.36 25.41
C ASN A 54 -11.83 8.27 24.44
N SER A 55 -13.04 7.76 24.64
CA SER A 55 -13.65 6.77 23.75
C SER A 55 -13.91 7.35 22.34
N GLU A 56 -14.36 8.60 22.23
CA GLU A 56 -14.55 9.29 20.94
C GLU A 56 -13.23 9.50 20.19
N ARG A 57 -12.17 9.90 20.90
CA ARG A 57 -10.83 10.02 20.32
C ARG A 57 -10.29 8.67 19.86
N ALA A 58 -10.46 7.63 20.67
CA ALA A 58 -10.06 6.27 20.31
C ALA A 58 -10.84 5.77 19.08
N ALA A 59 -12.16 5.99 19.03
CA ALA A 59 -12.98 5.64 17.88
C ALA A 59 -12.54 6.38 16.61
N THR A 60 -12.24 7.68 16.70
CA THR A 60 -11.72 8.47 15.58
C THR A 60 -10.37 7.94 15.09
N ALA A 61 -9.44 7.68 16.01
CA ALA A 61 -8.13 7.12 15.68
C ALA A 61 -8.24 5.73 15.03
N LEU A 62 -9.20 4.89 15.47
CA LEU A 62 -9.46 3.59 14.88
C LEU A 62 -9.96 3.71 13.44
N VAL A 63 -10.89 4.63 13.16
CA VAL A 63 -11.40 4.89 11.80
C VAL A 63 -10.30 5.43 10.89
N ASP A 64 -9.45 6.35 11.40
CA ASP A 64 -8.31 6.84 10.64
C ASP A 64 -7.31 5.72 10.33
N THR A 65 -7.04 4.87 11.31
CA THR A 65 -6.14 3.72 11.14
C THR A 65 -6.71 2.70 10.15
N SER A 66 -8.02 2.41 10.21
CA SER A 66 -8.66 1.50 9.25
C SER A 66 -8.56 2.04 7.83
N ARG A 67 -8.81 3.35 7.64
CA ARG A 67 -8.67 4.00 6.33
C ARG A 67 -7.24 3.95 5.80
N VAL A 68 -6.23 4.12 6.66
CA VAL A 68 -4.82 3.99 6.27
C VAL A 68 -4.49 2.55 5.90
N LEU A 69 -5.01 1.58 6.65
CA LEU A 69 -4.80 0.16 6.40
C LEU A 69 -5.43 -0.29 5.07
N ASP A 70 -6.63 0.19 4.74
CA ASP A 70 -7.28 -0.05 3.44
C ASP A 70 -6.46 0.52 2.29
N LYS A 71 -5.91 1.74 2.44
CA LYS A 71 -5.01 2.34 1.45
C LYS A 71 -3.72 1.56 1.29
N MET A 72 -3.13 1.08 2.38
CA MET A 72 -1.93 0.24 2.32
C MET A 72 -2.22 -1.08 1.61
N ARG A 73 -3.36 -1.71 1.92
CA ARG A 73 -3.78 -2.94 1.25
C ARG A 73 -3.92 -2.73 -0.26
N SER A 74 -4.62 -1.67 -0.67
CA SER A 74 -4.74 -1.30 -2.10
C SER A 74 -3.38 -1.02 -2.75
N ALA A 75 -2.44 -0.38 -2.04
CA ALA A 75 -1.10 -0.16 -2.55
C ALA A 75 -0.31 -1.46 -2.73
N THR A 76 -0.45 -2.42 -1.81
CA THR A 76 0.14 -3.75 -1.92
C THR A 76 -0.42 -4.49 -3.13
N ASP A 77 -1.73 -4.51 -3.31
CA ASP A 77 -2.38 -5.17 -4.46
C ASP A 77 -1.86 -4.58 -5.80
N HIS A 78 -1.66 -3.26 -5.87
CA HIS A 78 -1.07 -2.61 -7.04
C HIS A 78 0.41 -2.94 -7.26
N LEU A 79 1.21 -3.08 -6.20
CA LEU A 79 2.61 -3.48 -6.32
C LEU A 79 2.75 -4.92 -6.80
N ASP A 80 1.88 -5.82 -6.36
CA ASP A 80 1.82 -7.19 -6.85
C ASP A 80 1.49 -7.21 -8.35
N GLU A 81 0.48 -6.45 -8.78
CA GLU A 81 0.11 -6.34 -10.21
C GLU A 81 1.26 -5.77 -11.07
N LEU A 82 1.97 -4.75 -10.58
CA LEU A 82 3.13 -4.19 -11.27
C LEU A 82 4.30 -5.17 -11.34
N THR A 83 4.49 -5.98 -10.30
CA THR A 83 5.54 -7.00 -10.25
C THR A 83 5.26 -8.12 -11.25
N ASP A 84 4.02 -8.58 -11.34
CA ASP A 84 3.60 -9.57 -12.35
C ASP A 84 3.79 -9.04 -13.77
N LYS A 85 3.40 -7.78 -14.02
CA LYS A 85 3.62 -7.13 -15.33
C LYS A 85 5.10 -6.99 -15.66
N LEU A 86 5.94 -6.67 -14.68
CA LEU A 86 7.38 -6.57 -14.87
C LEU A 86 8.00 -7.94 -15.18
N LEU A 87 7.58 -8.99 -14.49
CA LEU A 87 7.99 -10.37 -14.77
C LEU A 87 7.60 -10.79 -16.18
N GLN A 88 6.36 -10.49 -16.59
CA GLN A 88 5.89 -10.79 -17.94
C GLN A 88 6.70 -10.02 -18.99
N ALA A 89 6.85 -8.70 -18.83
CA ALA A 89 7.63 -7.89 -19.76
C ALA A 89 9.10 -8.34 -19.86
N THR A 90 9.70 -8.76 -18.76
CA THR A 90 11.07 -9.30 -18.74
C THR A 90 11.16 -10.63 -19.48
N THR A 91 10.15 -11.49 -19.33
CA THR A 91 10.05 -12.76 -20.03
C THR A 91 9.91 -12.55 -21.54
N ASP A 92 9.02 -11.63 -21.94
CA ASP A 92 8.83 -11.25 -23.34
C ASP A 92 10.12 -10.68 -23.95
N MET A 93 10.83 -9.81 -23.22
CA MET A 93 12.14 -9.30 -23.64
C MET A 93 13.17 -10.42 -23.82
N ALA A 94 13.21 -11.40 -22.92
CA ALA A 94 14.11 -12.54 -23.04
C ALA A 94 13.80 -13.38 -24.30
N GLU A 95 12.53 -13.57 -24.63
CA GLU A 95 12.10 -14.24 -25.86
C GLU A 95 12.51 -13.45 -27.11
N VAL A 96 12.31 -12.14 -27.12
CA VAL A 96 12.74 -11.26 -28.23
C VAL A 96 14.25 -11.37 -28.44
N VAL A 97 15.05 -11.31 -27.37
CA VAL A 97 16.51 -11.45 -27.45
C VAL A 97 16.91 -12.80 -28.02
N LYS A 98 16.23 -13.89 -27.62
CA LYS A 98 16.47 -15.23 -28.16
C LYS A 98 16.13 -15.31 -29.65
N SER A 99 14.99 -14.76 -30.05
CA SER A 99 14.55 -14.67 -31.45
C SER A 99 15.55 -13.89 -32.32
N VAL A 100 16.00 -12.73 -31.84
CA VAL A 100 17.02 -11.91 -32.52
C VAL A 100 18.33 -12.67 -32.68
N ARG A 101 18.77 -13.41 -31.65
CA ARG A 101 19.98 -14.24 -31.72
C ARG A 101 19.85 -15.36 -32.75
N GLU A 102 18.71 -16.04 -32.80
CA GLU A 102 18.46 -17.08 -33.79
C GLU A 102 18.39 -16.53 -35.22
N SER A 103 17.77 -15.36 -35.39
CA SER A 103 17.71 -14.63 -36.66
C SER A 103 19.11 -14.20 -37.12
N GLY A 104 19.93 -13.66 -36.21
CA GLY A 104 21.32 -13.28 -36.47
C GLY A 104 22.15 -14.46 -36.96
N ARG A 105 22.02 -15.63 -36.32
CA ARG A 105 22.71 -16.86 -36.76
C ARG A 105 22.26 -17.30 -38.17
N ARG A 106 20.97 -17.19 -38.50
CA ARG A 106 20.49 -17.50 -39.85
C ARG A 106 21.05 -16.52 -40.89
N MET A 107 21.13 -15.23 -40.55
CA MET A 107 21.68 -14.20 -41.41
C MET A 107 23.19 -14.39 -41.65
N GLU A 108 23.94 -14.80 -40.63
CA GLU A 108 25.36 -15.13 -40.73
C GLU A 108 25.60 -16.27 -41.73
N ILE A 109 24.82 -17.35 -41.63
CA ILE A 109 24.89 -18.48 -42.57
C ILE A 109 24.58 -18.03 -43.99
N ALA A 110 23.52 -17.25 -44.19
CA ALA A 110 23.16 -16.72 -45.51
C ALA A 110 24.29 -15.86 -46.11
N THR A 111 24.96 -15.05 -45.28
CA THR A 111 26.09 -14.22 -45.69
C THR A 111 27.26 -15.07 -46.17
N TYR A 112 27.62 -16.13 -45.43
CA TYR A 112 28.69 -17.04 -45.85
C TYR A 112 28.39 -17.73 -47.19
N VAL A 113 27.13 -18.13 -47.42
CA VAL A 113 26.71 -18.73 -48.70
C VAL A 113 26.84 -17.73 -49.85
N ILE A 114 26.41 -16.49 -49.66
CA ILE A 114 26.51 -15.43 -50.66
C ILE A 114 27.98 -15.16 -50.99
N VAL A 115 28.84 -15.01 -49.97
CA VAL A 115 30.29 -14.79 -50.17
C VAL A 115 30.94 -15.98 -50.89
N GLY A 116 30.57 -17.21 -50.57
CA GLY A 116 31.06 -18.39 -51.29
C GLY A 116 30.68 -18.38 -52.77
N LEU A 117 29.41 -18.07 -53.08
CA LEU A 117 28.93 -17.96 -54.45
C LEU A 117 29.63 -16.85 -55.24
N THR A 118 29.85 -15.68 -54.64
CA THR A 118 30.53 -14.57 -55.30
C THR A 118 31.99 -14.91 -55.60
N ILE A 119 32.69 -15.60 -54.70
CA ILE A 119 34.06 -16.09 -54.96
C ILE A 119 34.07 -17.04 -56.16
N VAL A 120 33.17 -18.02 -56.20
CA VAL A 120 33.07 -18.97 -57.33
C VAL A 120 32.75 -18.25 -58.65
N GLN A 121 31.84 -17.29 -58.63
CA GLN A 121 31.52 -16.46 -59.80
C GLN A 121 32.74 -15.66 -60.28
N LEU A 122 33.51 -15.05 -59.38
CA LEU A 122 34.73 -14.33 -59.74
C LEU A 122 35.76 -15.25 -60.40
N PHE A 123 35.98 -16.45 -59.85
CA PHE A 123 36.86 -17.45 -60.47
C PHE A 123 36.35 -17.86 -61.85
N TYR A 124 35.05 -18.10 -62.01
CA TYR A 124 34.46 -18.46 -63.29
C TYR A 124 34.69 -17.38 -64.36
N ILE A 125 34.49 -16.10 -64.00
CA ILE A 125 34.76 -14.96 -64.89
C ILE A 125 36.24 -14.90 -65.26
N ALA A 126 37.14 -15.02 -64.28
CA ALA A 126 38.58 -15.00 -64.52
C ALA A 126 39.05 -16.14 -65.45
N PHE A 127 38.57 -17.37 -65.22
CA PHE A 127 38.85 -18.52 -66.08
C PHE A 127 38.30 -18.33 -67.50
N GLN A 128 37.08 -17.82 -67.67
CA GLN A 128 36.55 -17.50 -69.00
C GLN A 128 37.40 -16.48 -69.74
N PHE A 129 37.92 -15.48 -69.03
CA PHE A 129 38.76 -14.44 -69.63
C PHE A 129 40.14 -15.00 -70.03
N SER A 130 40.77 -15.82 -69.17
CA SER A 130 42.03 -16.49 -69.47
C SER A 130 41.93 -17.56 -70.56
N ALA A 131 40.78 -18.25 -70.69
CA ALA A 131 40.60 -19.27 -71.72
C ALA A 131 40.24 -18.70 -73.11
N ARG A 132 39.87 -17.42 -73.19
CA ARG A 132 39.58 -16.71 -74.46
C ARG A 132 40.79 -15.95 -75.01
N HIS A 133 41.86 -15.80 -74.23
CA HIS A 133 43.14 -15.25 -74.65
C HIS A 133 44.12 -16.36 -75.05
#